data_AF-I7D6E8-F1
#
_entry.id   AF-I7D6E8-F1
#
_cell.length_a   1.000
_cell.length_b   1.000
_cell.length_c   1.000
_cell.angle_alpha   90.00
_cell.angle_beta   90.00
_cell.angle_gamma   90.00
#
_symmetry.space_group_name_H-M   'P 1'
#
loop_
_entity.id
_entity.type
_entity.pdbx_description
1 polymer ?
#
loop_
_entity_poly.entity_id
_entity_poly.type
_entity_poly.pdbx_seq_one_letter_code
_entity_poly.pdbx_strand_id
1 'polypeptide(L)' 'QRFAAVIMRIREPRTTALIFSSRKMVCTGAKSEDYSRLAA' A
#
# COMPACT_ATOMS: atom_id res chain seq x y z
N GLN A 1 -21.60 -1.83 -3.76
CA GLN A 1 -20.86 -1.92 -2.48
C GLN A 1 -19.63 -1.01 -2.57
N ARG A 2 -19.26 -0.33 -1.48
CA ARG A 2 -18.02 0.45 -1.44
C ARG A 2 -16.87 -0.48 -1.04
N PHE A 3 -15.71 -0.33 -1.67
CA PHE A 3 -14.52 -1.12 -1.33
C PHE A 3 -14.14 -0.86 0.13
N ALA A 4 -13.84 -1.92 0.88
CA ALA A 4 -13.71 -1.87 2.33
C ALA A 4 -12.36 -1.33 2.85
N ALA A 5 -11.46 -0.92 1.96
CA ALA A 5 -10.14 -0.39 2.31
C ALA A 5 -9.98 1.06 1.88
N VAL A 6 -9.19 1.81 2.65
CA VAL A 6 -8.65 3.10 2.22
C VAL A 6 -7.52 2.85 1.23
N ILE A 7 -7.53 3.58 0.11
CA ILE A 7 -6.50 3.51 -0.92
C ILE A 7 -5.58 4.71 -0.75
N MET A 8 -4.32 4.46 -0.38
CA MET A 8 -3.27 5.47 -0.28
C MET A 8 -2.28 5.30 -1.43
N ARG A 9 -2.09 6.35 -2.24
CA ARG A 9 -1.11 6.36 -3.34
C ARG A 9 0.18 7.02 -2.86
N ILE A 10 1.28 6.29 -2.93
CA ILE A 10 2.61 6.76 -2.55
C ILE A 10 3.36 7.13 -3.84
N ARG A 11 3.94 8.33 -3.85
CA ARG A 11 4.62 8.85 -5.05
C ARG A 11 6.04 8.30 -5.18
N GLU A 12 6.78 8.26 -4.09
CA GLU A 12 8.16 7.78 -4.03
C GLU A 12 8.34 6.85 -2.82
N PRO A 13 8.59 5.54 -3.01
CA PRO A 13 8.56 4.83 -4.30
C PRO A 13 7.12 4.72 -4.82
N ARG A 14 6.95 4.67 -6.16
CA ARG A 14 5.64 4.61 -6.80
C ARG A 14 4.89 3.32 -6.44
N THR A 15 4.08 3.38 -5.39
CA THR A 15 3.40 2.23 -4.77
C THR A 15 1.98 2.61 -4.32
N THR A 16 1.19 1.61 -3.92
CA THR A 16 -0.16 1.81 -3.37
C THR A 16 -0.32 0.97 -2.11
N ALA A 17 -0.76 1.60 -1.03
CA ALA A 17 -1.14 0.93 0.20
C ALA A 17 -2.67 0.82 0.31
N LEU A 18 -3.14 -0.37 0.67
CA LEU A 18 -4.52 -0.66 1.02
C LEU A 18 -4.61 -0.85 2.53
N ILE A 19 -5.41 -0.03 3.21
CA ILE A 19 -5.53 -0.05 4.67
C ILE A 19 -6.94 -0.49 5.05
N PHE A 20 -7.04 -1.61 5.76
CA PHE A 20 -8.32 -2.20 6.18
C PHE A 20 -8.64 -1.85 7.64
N SER A 21 -9.92 -1.84 8.01
CA SER A 21 -10.38 -1.60 9.39
C SER A 21 -9.84 -2.62 10.40
N SER A 22 -9.45 -3.81 9.93
CA SER A 22 -8.77 -4.85 10.72
C SER A 22 -7.32 -4.50 11.07
N ARG A 23 -6.84 -3.32 10.67
CA ARG A 23 -5.44 -2.85 10.78
C ARG A 23 -4.45 -3.64 9.91
N LYS A 24 -4.93 -4.56 9.07
CA LYS A 24 -4.11 -5.15 8.01
C LYS A 24 -3.82 -4.09 6.95
N MET A 25 -2.57 -4.08 6.47
CA MET A 25 -2.13 -3.26 5.35
C MET A 25 -1.60 -4.17 4.25
N VAL A 26 -1.85 -3.79 2.99
CA VAL A 26 -1.22 -4.40 1.83
C VAL A 26 -0.54 -3.30 1.02
N CYS A 27 0.79 -3.38 0.85
CA CYS A 27 1.55 -2.51 -0.04
C CYS A 27 1.82 -3.24 -1.37
N THR A 28 1.59 -2.59 -2.50
CA THR A 28 1.82 -3.15 -3.83
C THR A 28 2.42 -2.13 -4.80
N GLY A 29 3.08 -2.63 -5.85
CA GLY A 29 3.65 -1.82 -6.93
C GLY A 29 5.15 -1.52 -6.80
N ALA A 30 5.81 -1.98 -5.74
CA ALA A 30 7.25 -1.84 -5.59
C ALA A 30 8.00 -2.74 -6.60
N LYS A 31 9.12 -2.24 -7.12
CA LYS A 31 9.97 -2.95 -8.12
C LYS A 31 11.16 -3.69 -7.52
N SER A 32 11.39 -3.51 -6.23
CA SER A 32 12.45 -4.18 -5.46
C SER A 32 11.94 -4.42 -4.04
N GLU A 33 12.57 -5.36 -3.35
CA GLU A 33 12.25 -5.62 -1.95
C GLU A 33 12.54 -4.39 -1.07
N ASP A 34 13.62 -3.66 -1.35
CA ASP A 34 13.98 -2.44 -0.62
C ASP A 34 12.91 -1.35 -0.74
N TYR A 35 12.33 -1.18 -1.93
CA TYR A 35 11.21 -0.26 -2.10
C TYR A 35 9.92 -0.76 -1.43
N SER A 36 9.70 -2.06 -1.36
CA SER A 36 8.58 -2.62 -0.58
C SER A 36 8.73 -2.31 0.90
N ARG A 37 9.95 -2.46 1.46
CA ARG A 37 10.25 -2.17 2.86
C ARG A 37 10.17 -0.68 3.19
N LEU A 38 10.56 0.19 2.26
CA LEU A 38 10.46 1.64 2.45
C LEU A 38 9.01 2.14 2.42
N ALA A 39 8.16 1.50 1.62
CA ALA A 39 6.77 1.92 1.41
C ALA A 39 5.78 1.37 2.44
N ALA A 40 6.16 0.32 3.19
CA ALA A 40 5.32 -0.36 4.18
C ALA A 40 5.60 0.15 5.59
#